data_AF-A0A2J6PEA5-F1
#
_entry.id   AF-A0A2J6PEA5-F1
#
_cell.length_a   1.000
_cell.length_b   1.000
_cell.length_c   1.000
_cell.angle_alpha   90.00
_cell.angle_beta   90.00
_cell.angle_gamma   90.00
#
_symmetry.space_group_name_H-M   'P 1'
#
loop_
_entity.id
_entity.type
_entity.pdbx_description
1 polymer ?
#
loop_
_entity_poly.entity_id
_entity_poly.type
_entity_poly.pdbx_seq_one_letter_code
_entity_poly.pdbx_strand_id
1 'polypeptide(L)'
;MAFSTLILLMGVCLLIAPVSAFGAGDVPNDSNLDGHVWRHGDIANLLLKLPISFVTNYAFTKLELKQVYFGNWLRDYSQLIDTKPLSFLPEPVLRLLLSRLEIFTKVDLTLPD
;
A
#
# COMPACT_ATOMS: atom_id res chain seq x y z
N MET A 1 12.08 -37.14 -13.55
CA MET A 1 12.18 -35.92 -12.69
C MET A 1 11.54 -34.70 -13.37
N ALA A 2 11.92 -34.34 -14.60
CA ALA A 2 11.38 -33.18 -15.32
C ALA A 2 9.85 -33.15 -15.53
N PHE A 3 9.22 -34.31 -15.75
CA PHE A 3 7.77 -34.38 -15.98
C PHE A 3 6.95 -34.09 -14.71
N SER A 4 7.43 -34.58 -13.56
CA SER A 4 6.81 -34.32 -12.24
C SER A 4 6.93 -32.86 -11.85
N THR A 5 8.07 -32.21 -12.12
CA THR A 5 8.24 -30.77 -11.86
C THR A 5 7.35 -29.92 -12.76
N LEU A 6 7.09 -30.35 -14.00
CA LEU A 6 6.24 -29.62 -14.94
C LEU A 6 4.75 -29.69 -14.56
N ILE A 7 4.30 -30.85 -14.09
CA ILE A 7 2.95 -31.03 -13.53
C ILE A 7 2.78 -30.21 -12.24
N LEU A 8 3.80 -30.18 -11.38
CA LEU A 8 3.79 -29.37 -10.17
C LEU A 8 3.70 -27.87 -10.51
N LEU A 9 4.49 -27.39 -11.48
CA LEU A 9 4.46 -25.99 -11.92
C LEU A 9 3.12 -25.61 -12.54
N MET A 10 2.54 -26.50 -13.35
CA MET A 10 1.21 -26.33 -13.92
C MET A 10 0.14 -26.29 -12.82
N GLY A 11 0.23 -27.18 -11.84
CA GLY A 11 -0.68 -27.21 -10.69
C GLY A 11 -0.59 -25.92 -9.85
N VAL A 12 0.62 -25.41 -9.61
CA VAL A 12 0.82 -24.13 -8.92
C VAL A 12 0.22 -22.99 -9.72
N CYS A 13 0.49 -22.89 -11.03
CA CYS A 13 -0.07 -21.84 -11.88
C CYS A 13 -1.61 -21.84 -11.92
N LEU A 14 -2.24 -23.03 -11.89
CA LEU A 14 -3.71 -23.16 -11.88
C LEU A 14 -4.34 -22.78 -10.53
N LEU A 15 -3.56 -22.74 -9.44
CA LEU A 15 -3.99 -22.32 -8.11
C LEU A 15 -3.78 -20.81 -7.86
N ILE A 16 -3.11 -20.10 -8.77
CA ILE A 16 -2.98 -18.64 -8.70
C ILE A 16 -4.31 -18.03 -9.16
N ALA A 17 -5.26 -17.89 -8.24
CA ALA A 17 -6.42 -17.03 -8.48
C ALA A 17 -5.93 -15.58 -8.71
N PRO A 18 -6.54 -14.82 -9.64
CA PRO A 18 -6.23 -13.41 -9.79
C PRO A 18 -6.60 -12.68 -8.48
N VAL A 19 -5.58 -12.33 -7.69
CA VAL A 19 -5.75 -11.45 -6.54
C VAL A 19 -6.00 -10.04 -7.07
N SER A 20 -7.27 -9.62 -7.04
CA SER A 20 -7.70 -8.28 -7.43
C SER A 20 -7.33 -7.18 -6.39
N ALA A 21 -6.51 -7.51 -5.38
CA ALA A 21 -6.39 -6.71 -4.17
C ALA A 21 -5.01 -6.04 -3.96
N PHE A 22 -4.14 -6.04 -4.95
CA PHE A 22 -2.91 -5.24 -4.91
C PHE A 22 -2.93 -4.17 -6.01
N GLY A 23 -3.61 -3.07 -5.69
CA GLY A 23 -3.58 -1.83 -6.46
C GLY A 23 -3.34 -0.64 -5.52
N ALA A 24 -2.58 0.35 -5.98
CA ALA A 24 -2.43 1.60 -5.25
C ALA A 24 -3.68 2.48 -5.39
N GLY A 25 -3.94 3.32 -4.38
CA GLY A 25 -5.10 4.20 -4.32
C GLY A 25 -6.25 3.61 -3.49
N ASP A 26 -7.40 4.28 -3.57
CA ASP A 26 -8.62 3.95 -2.83
C ASP A 26 -9.71 3.49 -3.80
N VAL A 27 -10.63 2.67 -3.33
CA VAL A 27 -11.88 2.39 -4.02
C VAL A 27 -12.81 3.59 -3.84
N PRO A 28 -13.48 4.08 -4.91
CA PRO A 28 -14.44 5.17 -4.76
C PRO A 28 -15.55 4.79 -3.78
N ASN A 29 -15.81 5.65 -2.78
CA ASN A 29 -16.77 5.42 -1.70
C ASN A 29 -18.21 5.10 -2.19
N ASP A 30 -18.58 5.53 -3.40
CA ASP A 30 -19.91 5.32 -3.99
C ASP A 30 -19.96 4.16 -5.00
N SER A 31 -18.89 3.37 -5.10
CA SER A 31 -18.88 2.20 -5.98
C SER A 31 -19.47 0.99 -5.27
N ASN A 32 -20.16 0.12 -6.01
CA ASN A 32 -20.64 -1.19 -5.53
C ASN A 32 -19.49 -2.14 -5.08
N LEU A 33 -18.24 -1.68 -5.18
CA LEU A 33 -17.04 -2.41 -4.84
C LEU A 33 -16.44 -1.96 -3.50
N ASP A 34 -16.89 -0.83 -2.92
CA ASP A 34 -16.42 -0.39 -1.60
C ASP A 34 -16.80 -1.42 -0.53
N GLY A 35 -15.84 -1.77 0.33
CA GLY A 35 -15.96 -2.83 1.33
C GLY A 35 -15.82 -4.26 0.79
N HIS A 36 -15.93 -4.49 -0.52
CA HIS A 36 -15.77 -5.82 -1.15
C HIS A 36 -14.43 -6.02 -1.83
N VAL A 37 -13.86 -4.95 -2.41
CA VAL A 37 -12.53 -4.93 -3.01
C VAL A 37 -11.69 -3.92 -2.25
N TRP A 38 -10.48 -4.31 -1.86
CA TRP A 38 -9.63 -3.50 -1.01
C TRP A 38 -8.35 -3.17 -1.77
N ARG A 39 -8.07 -1.88 -1.92
CA ARG A 39 -6.79 -1.36 -2.42
C ARG A 39 -5.91 -0.95 -1.24
N HIS A 40 -4.65 -0.65 -1.54
CA HIS A 40 -3.67 -0.37 -0.49
C HIS A 40 -4.02 0.86 0.37
N GLY A 41 -4.71 1.87 -0.19
CA GLY A 41 -5.13 3.03 0.60
C GLY A 41 -6.43 2.81 1.38
N ASP A 42 -7.29 1.86 0.98
CA ASP A 42 -8.49 1.49 1.73
C ASP A 42 -8.16 0.86 3.10
N ILE A 43 -7.02 0.18 3.21
CA ILE A 43 -6.52 -0.40 4.48
C ILE A 43 -6.25 0.70 5.50
N ALA A 44 -5.71 1.84 5.05
CA ALA A 44 -5.52 2.99 5.92
C ALA A 44 -6.89 3.54 6.33
N ASN A 45 -7.80 3.77 5.39
CA ASN A 45 -9.15 4.29 5.67
C ASN A 45 -9.94 3.43 6.68
N LEU A 46 -9.62 2.15 6.82
CA LEU A 46 -10.18 1.29 7.86
C LEU A 46 -9.86 1.76 9.29
N LEU A 47 -8.69 2.37 9.54
CA LEU A 47 -8.33 2.90 10.86
C LEU A 47 -9.28 4.01 11.32
N LEU A 48 -9.85 4.78 10.38
CA LEU A 48 -10.88 5.78 10.68
C LEU A 48 -12.26 5.14 10.96
N LYS A 49 -12.49 3.93 10.45
CA LYS A 49 -13.72 3.15 10.63
C LYS A 49 -13.66 2.23 11.86
N LEU A 50 -12.49 2.08 12.49
CA LEU A 50 -12.34 1.27 13.69
C LEU A 50 -13.15 1.88 14.85
N PRO A 51 -13.78 1.04 15.69
CA PRO A 51 -14.46 1.51 16.87
C PRO A 51 -13.45 2.24 17.77
N ILE A 52 -13.91 3.36 18.33
CA ILE A 52 -13.16 4.13 19.31
C ILE A 52 -12.75 3.17 20.43
N SER A 53 -11.48 3.22 20.82
CA SER A 53 -10.99 2.41 21.93
C SER A 53 -11.83 2.73 23.18
N PHE A 54 -12.54 1.73 23.71
CA PHE A 54 -13.36 1.91 24.92
C PHE A 54 -12.53 2.26 26.17
N VAL A 55 -11.23 1.96 26.15
CA VAL A 55 -10.31 2.24 27.27
C VAL A 55 -9.76 3.65 27.21
N THR A 56 -9.41 4.13 26.01
CA THR A 56 -8.74 5.42 25.82
C THR A 56 -9.64 6.51 25.25
N ASN A 57 -10.87 6.17 24.81
CA ASN A 57 -11.78 7.02 24.05
C ASN A 57 -11.13 7.71 22.84
N TYR A 58 -10.09 7.08 22.28
CA TYR A 58 -9.30 7.64 21.18
C TYR A 58 -9.79 7.10 19.84
N ALA A 59 -9.90 8.01 18.87
CA ALA A 59 -10.18 7.72 17.47
C ALA A 59 -9.02 8.25 16.62
N PHE A 60 -8.63 7.50 15.59
CA PHE A 60 -7.60 7.96 14.67
C PHE A 60 -8.07 9.21 13.90
N THR A 61 -7.22 10.23 13.86
CA THR A 61 -7.42 11.38 12.98
C THR A 61 -6.91 11.09 11.57
N LYS A 62 -7.37 11.88 10.59
CA LYS A 62 -6.88 11.79 9.21
C LYS A 62 -5.38 12.08 9.08
N LEU A 63 -4.83 12.90 9.98
CA LEU A 63 -3.41 13.24 9.97
C LEU A 63 -2.57 12.06 10.49
N GLU A 64 -2.97 11.45 11.60
CA GLU A 64 -2.32 10.24 12.12
C GLU A 64 -2.42 9.07 11.14
N LEU A 65 -3.53 8.99 10.39
CA LEU A 65 -3.66 8.04 9.30
C LEU A 65 -2.57 8.22 8.23
N LYS A 66 -2.38 9.45 7.76
CA LYS A 66 -1.33 9.78 6.78
C LYS A 66 0.05 9.46 7.34
N GLN A 67 0.30 9.74 8.62
CA GLN A 67 1.58 9.42 9.28
C GLN A 67 1.83 7.91 9.34
N VAL A 68 0.83 7.10 9.70
CA VAL A 68 0.96 5.63 9.70
C VAL A 68 1.21 5.10 8.29
N TYR A 69 0.47 5.60 7.30
CA TYR A 69 0.66 5.22 5.91
C TYR A 69 2.06 5.60 5.39
N PHE A 70 2.51 6.82 5.68
CA PHE A 70 3.83 7.31 5.31
C PHE A 70 4.95 6.51 6.00
N GLY A 71 4.79 6.19 7.28
CA GLY A 71 5.74 5.36 8.03
C GLY A 71 5.86 3.96 7.45
N ASN A 72 4.74 3.32 7.08
CA ASN A 72 4.75 2.02 6.40
C ASN A 72 5.46 2.10 5.05
N TRP A 73 5.20 3.15 4.27
CA TRP A 73 5.88 3.36 3.00
C TRP A 73 7.39 3.57 3.17
N LEU A 74 7.82 4.38 4.16
CA LEU A 74 9.24 4.61 4.44
C LEU A 74 9.97 3.32 4.87
N ARG A 75 9.30 2.47 5.65
CA ARG A 75 9.84 1.15 6.01
C ARG A 75 10.10 0.30 4.78
N ASP A 76 9.12 0.19 3.88
CA ASP A 76 9.23 -0.64 2.67
C ASP A 76 10.25 -0.03 1.70
N TYR A 77 10.35 1.31 1.64
CA TYR A 77 11.41 2.02 0.94
C TYR A 77 12.80 1.68 1.50
N SER A 78 12.99 1.70 2.83
CA SER A 78 14.26 1.31 3.46
C SER A 78 14.67 -0.11 3.08
N GLN A 79 13.73 -1.05 3.10
CA GLN A 79 13.97 -2.45 2.70
C GLN A 79 14.40 -2.57 1.22
N LEU A 80 13.81 -1.75 0.35
CA LEU A 80 14.22 -1.69 -1.05
C LEU A 80 15.68 -1.22 -1.18
N ILE A 81 16.07 -0.20 -0.42
CA ILE A 81 17.44 0.33 -0.45
C ILE A 81 18.45 -0.66 0.14
N ASP A 82 18.07 -1.37 1.20
CA ASP A 82 18.91 -2.39 1.85
C ASP A 82 19.16 -3.60 0.95
N THR A 83 18.20 -3.96 0.10
CA THR A 83 18.33 -5.09 -0.83
C THR A 83 18.99 -4.73 -2.16
N LYS A 84 18.79 -3.50 -2.65
CA LYS A 84 19.44 -2.96 -3.85
C LYS A 84 19.80 -1.49 -3.64
N PRO A 85 21.10 -1.16 -3.58
CA PRO A 85 21.53 0.23 -3.47
C PRO A 85 21.00 1.06 -4.64
N LEU A 86 20.66 2.32 -4.36
CA LEU A 86 20.09 3.28 -5.31
C LEU A 86 20.88 3.44 -6.61
N SER A 87 22.21 3.23 -6.55
CA SER A 87 23.13 3.28 -7.69
C SER A 87 22.88 2.21 -8.76
N PHE A 88 22.16 1.14 -8.43
CA PHE A 88 21.80 0.08 -9.36
C PHE A 88 20.41 0.26 -9.97
N LEU A 89 19.65 1.27 -9.54
CA LEU A 89 18.32 1.53 -10.04
C LEU A 89 18.39 2.43 -11.29
N PRO A 90 17.62 2.10 -12.36
CA PRO A 90 17.46 2.99 -13.50
C PRO A 90 16.93 4.35 -13.06
N GLU A 91 17.45 5.43 -13.65
CA GLU A 91 17.04 6.81 -13.38
C GLU A 91 15.51 7.06 -13.43
N PRO A 92 14.73 6.41 -14.33
CA PRO A 92 13.27 6.53 -14.31
C PRO A 92 12.62 5.99 -13.03
N VAL A 93 13.15 4.91 -12.47
CA VAL A 93 12.66 4.31 -11.22
C VAL A 93 12.96 5.24 -10.05
N LEU A 94 14.15 5.85 -10.05
CA LEU A 94 14.53 6.82 -9.03
C LEU A 94 13.61 8.05 -9.03
N ARG A 95 13.32 8.60 -10.21
CA ARG A 95 12.37 9.72 -10.35
C ARG A 95 10.95 9.35 -9.89
N LEU A 96 10.52 8.12 -10.12
CA LEU A 96 9.20 7.64 -9.68
C LEU A 96 9.12 7.48 -8.15
N LEU A 97 10.21 7.03 -7.51
CA LEU A 97 10.29 6.94 -6.05
C LEU A 97 10.28 8.34 -5.40
N LEU A 98 11.06 9.27 -5.95
CA LEU A 98 11.14 10.65 -5.47
C LEU A 98 9.82 11.40 -5.69
N SER A 99 9.17 11.24 -6.84
CA SER A 99 7.88 11.89 -7.11
C SER A 99 6.80 11.40 -6.15
N ARG A 100 6.84 10.13 -5.76
CA ARG A 100 5.89 9.59 -4.77
C ARG A 100 6.14 10.15 -3.37
N LEU A 101 7.41 10.31 -2.98
CA LEU A 101 7.79 10.98 -1.73
C LEU A 101 7.33 12.45 -1.69
N GLU A 102 7.53 13.20 -2.78
CA GLU A 102 7.10 14.61 -2.89
C GLU A 102 5.58 14.79 -2.77
N ILE A 103 4.79 13.84 -3.28
CA ILE A 103 3.33 13.88 -3.14
C ILE A 103 2.91 13.79 -1.67
N PHE A 104 3.61 13.00 -0.86
CA PHE A 104 3.29 12.89 0.56
C PHE A 104 3.67 14.13 1.35
N THR A 105 4.75 14.82 0.99
CA THR A 105 5.23 16.02 1.70
C THR A 105 4.50 17.30 1.28
N LYS A 106 4.03 17.41 0.02
CA LYS A 106 3.25 18.57 -0.44
C LYS A 106 1.82 18.61 0.09
N VAL A 107 1.28 17.49 0.57
CA VAL A 107 -0.07 17.41 1.14
C VAL A 107 -0.22 18.18 2.47
N ASP A 108 0.89 18.56 3.12
CA ASP A 108 0.88 19.38 4.34
C ASP A 108 0.83 20.90 4.10
N LEU A 109 0.91 21.38 2.86
CA LEU A 109 0.97 22.83 2.58
C LEU A 109 -0.33 23.45 2.05
N THR A 110 -1.42 22.70 1.94
CA THR A 110 -2.67 23.20 1.32
C THR A 110 -3.97 22.84 2.02
N LEU A 111 -3.96 22.45 3.30
CA LEU A 111 -5.19 22.28 4.07
C LEU A 111 -5.34 23.46 5.05
N PRO A 112 -6.39 24.29 4.94
CA PRO A 112 -6.74 25.20 6.02
C PRO A 112 -7.19 24.38 7.24
N ASP A 113 -6.89 24.93 8.42
CA ASP A 113 -7.25 24.38 9.74
C ASP A 113 -8.70 23.90 9.85
#